data_AF-A0A0F8X6N8-F1
#
_entry.id   AF-A0A0F8X6N8-F1
#
_cell.length_a   1.000
_cell.length_b   1.000
_cell.length_c   1.000
_cell.angle_alpha   90.00
_cell.angle_beta   90.00
_cell.angle_gamma   90.00
#
_symmetry.space_group_name_H-M   'P 1'
#
loop_
_entity.id
_entity.type
_entity.pdbx_description
1 polymer ?
#
loop_
_entity_poly.entity_id
_entity_poly.type
_entity_poly.pdbx_seq_one_letter_code
_entity_poly.pdbx_strand_id
1 'polypeptide(L)'
;RSKTTLQFGEKTLFITINSEKFGSTINRTLEHLDLELEEIPLENLTKIRYHFSFSLEQAKFAYMMKNLGIYSEIIDISTKEQSVIFSEEGKLGKGEFVWKKKQLLEYQFNHEVIEEELKKEYSQETKTKLQTLLDTKQCKSAHSLSFLIWIDKIAKVLGSKDAIQMSIRNDHPIRFIMQFPQLGNSSLLYYLAPRVSEEDYDNEEDDDLNDF
;
A
#
# COMPACT_ATOMS: atom_id res chain seq x y z
N ARG A 1 -18.21 28.99 -1.18
CA ARG A 1 -18.09 27.51 -1.25
C ARG A 1 -18.77 27.06 -2.54
N SER A 2 -18.65 25.80 -2.95
CA SER A 2 -19.41 25.28 -4.09
C SER A 2 -20.43 24.26 -3.59
N LYS A 3 -21.66 24.36 -4.08
CA LYS A 3 -22.71 23.36 -3.82
C LYS A 3 -22.82 22.45 -5.03
N THR A 4 -22.55 21.16 -4.85
CA THR A 4 -22.68 20.14 -5.89
C THR A 4 -23.99 19.38 -5.69
N THR A 5 -24.75 19.21 -6.76
CA THR A 5 -25.96 18.37 -6.80
C THR A 5 -25.71 17.23 -7.79
N LEU A 6 -26.02 16.02 -7.36
CA LEU A 6 -25.93 14.80 -8.17
C LEU A 6 -27.34 14.29 -8.40
N GLN A 7 -27.73 14.12 -9.66
CA GLN A 7 -29.00 13.52 -10.04
C GLN A 7 -28.72 12.28 -10.90
N PHE A 8 -29.07 11.12 -10.36
CA PHE A 8 -28.89 9.83 -11.00
C PHE A 8 -30.09 9.53 -11.90
N GLY A 9 -29.85 9.44 -13.20
CA GLY A 9 -30.75 8.85 -14.18
C GLY A 9 -30.41 7.37 -14.42
N GLU A 10 -31.17 6.71 -15.29
CA GLU A 10 -31.00 5.27 -15.56
C GLU A 10 -29.63 4.93 -16.16
N LYS A 11 -29.17 5.74 -17.12
CA LYS A 11 -27.87 5.59 -17.80
C LYS A 11 -27.06 6.88 -17.83
N THR A 12 -27.42 7.84 -16.99
CA THR A 12 -26.81 9.16 -16.98
C THR A 12 -26.66 9.69 -15.57
N LEU A 13 -25.56 10.39 -15.32
CA LEU A 13 -25.36 11.15 -14.09
C LEU A 13 -25.29 12.64 -14.44
N PHE A 14 -26.26 13.41 -13.94
CA PHE A 14 -26.26 14.86 -14.06
C PHE A 14 -25.57 15.46 -12.83
N ILE A 15 -24.58 16.31 -13.08
CA ILE A 15 -23.77 16.97 -12.06
C ILE A 15 -23.95 18.48 -12.24
N THR A 16 -24.55 19.13 -11.25
CA THR A 16 -24.66 20.59 -11.20
C THR A 16 -23.76 21.13 -10.09
N ILE A 17 -22.81 22.00 -10.45
CA ILE A 17 -21.89 22.65 -9.52
C ILE A 17 -22.20 24.14 -9.51
N ASN A 18 -22.69 24.63 -8.38
CA ASN A 18 -22.99 26.05 -8.16
C ASN A 18 -21.84 26.68 -7.37
N SER A 19 -21.11 27.61 -7.99
CA SER A 19 -20.04 28.37 -7.36
C SER A 19 -20.61 29.63 -6.72
N GLU A 20 -20.64 29.69 -5.38
CA GLU A 20 -21.03 30.90 -4.67
C GLU A 20 -20.03 32.04 -4.90
N LYS A 21 -18.75 31.71 -5.05
CA LYS A 21 -17.67 32.71 -5.21
C LYS A 21 -17.77 33.45 -6.55
N PHE A 22 -18.15 32.73 -7.61
CA PHE A 22 -18.14 33.26 -8.97
C PHE A 22 -19.55 33.48 -9.53
N GLY A 23 -20.60 33.17 -8.77
CA GLY A 23 -21.99 33.26 -9.21
C GLY A 23 -22.29 32.41 -10.45
N SER A 24 -21.49 31.37 -10.69
CA SER A 24 -21.56 30.55 -11.90
C SER A 24 -22.11 29.16 -11.62
N THR A 25 -22.79 28.61 -12.62
CA THR A 25 -23.31 27.24 -12.60
C THR A 25 -22.60 26.44 -13.68
N ILE A 26 -22.07 25.27 -13.31
CA ILE A 26 -21.50 24.30 -14.25
C ILE A 26 -22.43 23.09 -14.25
N ASN A 27 -22.96 22.74 -15.43
CA ASN A 27 -23.74 21.53 -15.63
C ASN A 27 -22.91 20.53 -16.44
N ARG A 28 -22.85 19.29 -15.97
CA ARG A 28 -22.21 18.17 -16.68
C ARG A 28 -23.16 17.00 -16.71
N THR A 29 -23.07 16.23 -17.79
CA THR A 29 -23.73 14.95 -17.93
C THR A 29 -22.65 13.91 -18.19
N LEU A 30 -22.67 12.83 -17.41
CA LEU A 30 -21.86 11.65 -17.67
C LEU A 30 -22.79 10.56 -18.20
N GLU A 31 -22.50 10.11 -19.41
CA GLU A 31 -23.16 8.95 -20.02
C GLU A 31 -22.58 7.67 -19.42
N HIS A 32 -23.43 6.68 -19.19
CA HIS A 32 -23.00 5.34 -18.80
C HIS A 32 -22.15 4.73 -19.91
N LEU A 33 -20.99 4.19 -19.54
CA LEU A 33 -20.18 3.39 -20.44
C LEU A 33 -20.34 1.94 -20.02
N ASP A 34 -20.84 1.13 -20.94
CA ASP A 34 -21.02 -0.31 -20.71
C ASP A 34 -19.65 -0.97 -20.79
N LEU A 35 -19.05 -1.20 -19.63
CA LEU A 35 -17.79 -1.91 -19.48
C LEU A 35 -18.10 -3.30 -18.97
N GLU A 36 -17.79 -4.30 -19.79
CA GLU A 36 -17.65 -5.68 -19.32
C GLU A 36 -16.38 -5.73 -18.46
N LEU A 37 -16.57 -5.58 -17.14
CA LEU A 37 -15.48 -5.76 -16.18
C LEU A 37 -15.40 -7.24 -15.84
N GLU A 38 -14.23 -7.84 -16.05
CA GLU A 38 -13.92 -9.15 -15.48
C GLU A 38 -13.90 -9.03 -13.95
N GLU A 39 -14.55 -9.98 -13.28
CA GLU A 39 -14.54 -10.03 -11.82
C GLU A 39 -13.13 -10.40 -11.34
N ILE A 40 -12.42 -9.43 -10.77
CA ILE A 40 -11.10 -9.67 -10.19
C ILE A 40 -11.31 -10.39 -8.85
N PRO A 41 -10.75 -11.60 -8.63
CA PRO A 41 -10.93 -12.35 -7.40
C PRO A 41 -10.14 -11.72 -6.23
N LEU A 42 -10.70 -10.65 -5.65
CA LEU A 42 -10.11 -9.90 -4.53
C LEU A 42 -10.12 -10.68 -3.21
N GLU A 43 -10.87 -11.78 -3.13
CA GLU A 43 -11.00 -12.57 -1.91
C GLU A 43 -9.66 -13.00 -1.34
N ASN A 44 -8.75 -13.46 -2.20
CA ASN A 44 -7.43 -13.93 -1.80
C ASN A 44 -6.62 -12.79 -1.17
N LEU A 45 -6.66 -11.59 -1.76
CA LEU A 45 -5.96 -10.41 -1.26
C LEU A 45 -6.48 -10.00 0.12
N THR A 46 -7.80 -10.04 0.34
CA THR A 46 -8.40 -9.67 1.62
C THR A 46 -8.11 -10.65 2.76
N LYS A 47 -7.80 -11.90 2.43
CA LYS A 47 -7.48 -12.97 3.38
C LYS A 47 -6.00 -12.98 3.80
N ILE A 48 -5.14 -12.17 3.15
CA ILE A 48 -3.71 -12.11 3.47
C ILE A 48 -3.52 -11.68 4.93
N ARG A 49 -2.80 -12.51 5.69
CA ARG A 49 -2.36 -12.20 7.04
C ARG A 49 -0.95 -11.65 7.00
N TYR A 50 -0.82 -10.41 7.42
CA TYR A 50 0.43 -9.67 7.37
C TYR A 50 1.24 -9.86 8.65
N HIS A 51 2.54 -10.07 8.50
CA HIS A 51 3.47 -10.24 9.63
C HIS A 51 3.74 -8.91 10.34
N PHE A 52 3.71 -7.80 9.59
CA PHE A 52 4.03 -6.49 10.11
C PHE A 52 3.01 -5.45 9.68
N SER A 53 2.68 -4.49 10.53
CA SER A 53 1.85 -3.32 10.19
C SER A 53 2.30 -2.06 10.92
N PHE A 54 2.23 -0.92 10.24
CA PHE A 54 2.52 0.39 10.82
C PHE A 54 1.69 1.47 10.15
N SER A 55 1.61 2.64 10.79
CA SER A 55 0.85 3.77 10.28
C SER A 55 1.66 5.06 10.33
N LEU A 56 1.63 5.83 9.24
CA LEU A 56 2.26 7.15 9.12
C LEU A 56 1.18 8.23 8.99
N GLU A 57 1.46 9.42 9.51
CA GLU A 57 0.67 10.61 9.18
C GLU A 57 0.86 10.95 7.69
N GLN A 58 -0.22 11.39 7.04
CA GLN A 58 -0.20 11.82 5.64
C GLN A 58 0.94 12.79 5.34
N ALA A 59 1.19 13.77 6.22
CA ALA A 59 2.26 14.76 5.99
C ALA A 59 3.67 14.13 5.99
N LYS A 60 3.90 13.10 6.82
CA LYS A 60 5.19 12.38 6.85
C LYS A 60 5.37 11.53 5.60
N PHE A 61 4.31 10.84 5.18
CA PHE A 61 4.32 10.08 3.94
C PHE A 61 4.58 10.98 2.73
N ALA A 62 3.87 12.10 2.61
CA ALA A 62 4.05 13.06 1.53
C ALA A 62 5.45 13.69 1.54
N TYR A 63 6.03 13.94 2.73
CA TYR A 63 7.41 14.41 2.83
C TYR A 63 8.40 13.36 2.30
N MET A 64 8.27 12.11 2.72
CA MET A 64 9.10 11.01 2.25
C MET A 64 9.00 10.84 0.73
N MET A 65 7.78 10.81 0.18
CA MET A 65 7.54 10.62 -1.27
C MET A 65 8.10 11.75 -2.13
N LYS A 66 8.29 12.96 -1.58
CA LYS A 66 8.94 14.08 -2.29
C LYS A 66 10.45 13.96 -2.38
N ASN A 67 11.06 13.15 -1.54
CA ASN A 67 12.51 13.05 -1.42
C ASN A 67 13.06 11.65 -1.77
N LEU A 68 12.18 10.67 -1.98
CA LEU A 68 12.50 9.41 -2.64
C LEU A 68 12.45 9.58 -4.16
N GLY A 69 13.09 8.67 -4.89
CA GLY A 69 13.15 8.63 -6.35
C GLY A 69 14.32 9.37 -6.96
N ILE A 70 15.32 9.75 -6.16
CA ILE A 70 16.51 10.42 -6.67
C ILE A 70 17.47 9.39 -7.26
N TYR A 71 17.59 8.24 -6.59
CA TYR A 71 18.58 7.22 -6.93
C TYR A 71 17.99 6.00 -7.63
N SER A 72 16.72 5.65 -7.37
CA SER A 72 16.09 4.46 -7.95
C SER A 72 14.59 4.63 -8.17
N GLU A 73 14.04 3.88 -9.12
CA GLU A 73 12.59 3.70 -9.28
C GLU A 73 12.05 2.56 -8.40
N ILE A 74 12.93 1.87 -7.67
CA ILE A 74 12.59 0.79 -6.74
C ILE A 74 12.84 1.30 -5.33
N ILE A 75 11.81 1.20 -4.49
CA ILE A 75 11.85 1.57 -3.08
C ILE A 75 11.75 0.31 -2.25
N ASP A 76 12.79 0.04 -1.47
CA ASP A 76 12.81 -1.00 -0.47
C ASP A 76 12.16 -0.51 0.81
N ILE A 77 11.21 -1.27 1.31
CA ILE A 77 10.55 -1.04 2.59
C ILE A 77 10.96 -2.16 3.52
N SER A 78 11.71 -1.82 4.57
CA SER A 78 12.15 -2.78 5.58
C SER A 78 11.76 -2.35 6.97
N THR A 79 11.56 -3.34 7.84
CA THR A 79 11.21 -3.15 9.24
C THR A 79 12.33 -3.71 10.10
N LYS A 80 12.67 -3.00 11.17
CA LYS A 80 13.58 -3.41 12.23
C LYS A 80 12.87 -3.20 13.56
N GLU A 81 13.32 -3.84 14.64
CA GLU A 81 12.66 -3.87 15.95
C GLU A 81 12.07 -2.53 16.45
N GLN A 82 12.69 -1.39 16.13
CA GLN A 82 12.25 -0.05 16.57
C GLN A 82 12.11 0.97 15.44
N SER A 83 12.10 0.54 14.17
CA SER A 83 12.01 1.47 13.04
C SER A 83 11.46 0.82 11.77
N VAL A 84 10.87 1.66 10.93
CA VAL A 84 10.59 1.34 9.53
C VAL A 84 11.52 2.17 8.66
N ILE A 85 12.04 1.56 7.61
CA ILE A 85 13.05 2.13 6.72
C ILE A 85 12.52 2.05 5.30
N PHE A 86 12.57 3.19 4.61
CA PHE A 86 12.34 3.27 3.17
C PHE A 86 13.68 3.64 2.53
N SER A 87 14.20 2.79 1.67
CA SER A 87 15.49 3.01 1.02
C SER A 87 15.39 2.89 -0.49
N GLU A 88 16.34 3.53 -1.16
CA GLU A 88 16.55 3.42 -2.58
C GLU A 88 18.05 3.30 -2.85
N GLU A 89 18.42 2.45 -3.79
CA GLU A 89 19.81 2.26 -4.21
C GLU A 89 19.88 2.24 -5.73
N GLY A 90 20.80 3.03 -6.29
CA GLY A 90 21.08 3.04 -7.71
C GLY A 90 22.52 3.44 -8.01
N LYS A 91 22.85 3.57 -9.29
CA LYS A 91 24.23 3.79 -9.76
C LYS A 91 24.89 5.05 -9.18
N LEU A 92 24.09 6.06 -8.84
CA LEU A 92 24.56 7.38 -8.39
C LEU A 92 24.63 7.53 -6.87
N GLY A 93 24.13 6.56 -6.11
CA GLY A 93 24.11 6.64 -4.66
C GLY A 93 22.97 5.87 -4.01
N LYS A 94 22.77 6.14 -2.72
CA LYS A 94 21.74 5.52 -1.88
C LYS A 94 21.01 6.59 -1.09
N GLY A 95 19.71 6.41 -0.91
CA GLY A 95 18.84 7.23 -0.06
C GLY A 95 18.17 6.37 0.99
N GLU A 96 17.97 6.92 2.20
CA GLU A 96 17.27 6.22 3.29
C GLU A 96 16.41 7.19 4.11
N PHE A 97 15.17 6.79 4.39
CA PHE A 97 14.25 7.42 5.33
C PHE A 97 13.95 6.48 6.48
N VAL A 98 14.38 6.86 7.69
CA VAL A 98 14.19 6.05 8.90
C VAL A 98 13.13 6.67 9.79
N TRP A 99 12.00 5.97 9.93
CA TRP A 99 10.94 6.32 10.88
C TRP A 99 11.05 5.46 12.12
N LYS A 100 11.44 6.05 13.26
CA LYS A 100 11.48 5.35 14.55
C LYS A 100 10.07 5.07 15.04
N LYS A 101 9.88 4.02 15.83
CA LYS A 101 8.59 3.62 16.43
C LYS A 101 7.81 4.78 17.04
N LYS A 102 8.48 5.68 17.78
CA LYS A 102 7.88 6.88 18.40
C LYS A 102 7.37 7.95 17.41
N GLN A 103 7.75 7.87 16.14
CA GLN A 103 7.34 8.80 15.08
C GLN A 103 6.16 8.24 14.27
N LEU A 104 5.81 6.97 14.49
CA LEU A 104 4.71 6.27 13.83
C LEU A 104 3.45 6.40 14.70
N LEU A 105 2.29 6.37 14.04
CA LEU A 105 1.00 6.33 14.73
C LEU A 105 0.72 4.95 15.31
N GLU A 106 1.09 3.91 14.55
CA GLU A 106 0.97 2.51 14.92
C GLU A 106 2.22 1.76 14.47
N TYR A 107 2.58 0.71 15.22
CA TYR A 107 3.71 -0.16 14.92
C TYR A 107 3.46 -1.51 15.60
N GLN A 108 3.20 -2.53 14.81
CA GLN A 108 2.75 -3.85 15.26
C GLN A 108 3.44 -4.96 14.47
N PHE A 109 4.03 -5.89 15.22
CA PHE A 109 4.53 -7.16 14.70
C PHE A 109 3.59 -8.27 15.16
N ASN A 110 3.08 -9.07 14.23
CA ASN A 110 2.05 -10.07 14.48
C ASN A 110 2.67 -11.44 14.73
N HIS A 111 3.14 -11.65 15.97
CA HIS A 111 3.79 -12.90 16.39
C HIS A 111 2.90 -14.14 16.16
N GLU A 112 1.63 -14.03 16.55
CA GLU A 112 0.64 -15.11 16.46
C GLU A 112 0.45 -15.62 15.02
N VAL A 113 0.48 -14.71 14.03
CA VAL A 113 0.35 -15.07 12.62
C VAL A 113 1.49 -15.99 12.20
N ILE A 114 2.72 -15.67 12.60
CA ILE A 114 3.91 -16.41 12.21
C ILE A 114 3.98 -17.75 12.96
N GLU A 115 3.64 -17.79 14.24
CA GLU A 115 3.57 -19.03 15.02
C GLU A 115 2.52 -20.01 14.47
N GLU A 116 1.38 -19.50 14.02
CA GLU A 116 0.36 -20.31 13.37
C GLU A 116 0.83 -20.83 12.00
N GLU A 117 1.61 -20.05 11.26
CA GLU A 117 2.21 -20.50 10.00
C GLU A 117 3.30 -21.55 10.20
N LEU A 118 4.14 -21.42 11.24
CA LEU A 118 5.16 -22.42 11.57
C LEU A 118 4.58 -23.79 11.92
N LYS A 119 3.33 -23.85 12.39
CA LYS A 119 2.61 -25.10 12.69
C LYS A 119 2.11 -25.82 11.44
N LYS A 120 2.08 -25.15 10.29
CA LYS A 120 1.64 -25.76 9.02
C LYS A 120 2.72 -26.65 8.41
N GLU A 121 2.29 -27.51 7.51
CA GLU A 121 3.19 -28.30 6.68
C GLU A 121 3.80 -27.40 5.60
N TYR A 122 5.04 -26.97 5.84
CA TYR A 122 5.87 -26.19 4.92
C TYR A 122 7.24 -26.87 4.75
N SER A 123 7.93 -26.52 3.66
CA SER A 123 9.33 -26.91 3.44
C SER A 123 10.22 -26.41 4.58
N GLN A 124 11.37 -27.07 4.77
CA GLN A 124 12.29 -26.70 5.83
C GLN A 124 12.92 -25.32 5.61
N GLU A 125 13.04 -24.90 4.36
CA GLU A 125 13.48 -23.56 3.99
C GLU A 125 12.47 -22.50 4.44
N THR A 126 11.19 -22.66 4.13
CA THR A 126 10.13 -21.72 4.56
C THR A 126 10.06 -21.61 6.08
N LYS A 127 10.19 -22.74 6.80
CA LYS A 127 10.26 -22.73 8.27
C LYS A 127 11.47 -21.95 8.79
N THR A 128 12.62 -22.06 8.13
CA THR A 128 13.83 -21.31 8.47
C THR A 128 13.65 -19.82 8.22
N LYS A 129 13.03 -19.43 7.10
CA LYS A 129 12.67 -18.03 6.79
C LYS A 129 11.72 -17.45 7.86
N LEU A 130 10.68 -18.19 8.24
CA LEU A 130 9.71 -17.78 9.28
C LEU A 130 10.35 -17.69 10.68
N GLN A 131 11.23 -18.63 11.04
CA GLN A 131 11.96 -18.56 12.31
C GLN A 131 12.90 -17.36 12.36
N THR A 132 13.63 -17.10 11.27
CA THR A 132 14.48 -15.92 11.13
C THR A 132 13.65 -14.63 11.26
N LEU A 133 12.44 -14.61 10.69
CA LEU A 133 11.51 -13.51 10.82
C LEU A 133 11.06 -13.30 12.28
N LEU A 134 10.78 -14.36 13.05
CA LEU A 134 10.46 -14.26 14.47
C LEU A 134 11.64 -13.71 15.30
N ASP A 135 12.84 -14.22 15.04
CA ASP A 135 14.04 -13.87 15.80
C ASP A 135 14.47 -12.43 15.52
N THR A 136 14.42 -12.01 14.26
CA THR A 136 14.87 -10.68 13.83
C THR A 136 13.78 -9.62 13.89
N LYS A 137 12.50 -10.03 13.80
CA LYS A 137 11.32 -9.17 13.62
C LYS A 137 11.46 -8.23 12.41
N GLN A 138 12.07 -8.74 11.34
CA GLN A 138 12.33 -7.97 10.11
C GLN A 138 11.54 -8.50 8.92
N CYS A 139 10.58 -7.71 8.45
CA CYS A 139 10.01 -7.84 7.11
C CYS A 139 10.70 -6.91 6.12
N LYS A 140 10.78 -7.34 4.87
CA LYS A 140 11.30 -6.57 3.73
C LYS A 140 10.41 -6.77 2.52
N SER A 141 10.23 -5.73 1.71
CA SER A 141 9.57 -5.81 0.41
C SER A 141 10.04 -4.64 -0.46
N ALA A 142 10.18 -4.85 -1.76
CA ALA A 142 10.60 -3.83 -2.71
C ALA A 142 9.45 -3.47 -3.63
N HIS A 143 9.26 -2.18 -3.96
CA HIS A 143 8.12 -1.74 -4.77
C HIS A 143 8.49 -0.66 -5.77
N SER A 144 7.73 -0.58 -6.87
CA SER A 144 7.92 0.50 -7.84
C SER A 144 7.45 1.84 -7.27
N LEU A 145 8.35 2.83 -7.31
CA LEU A 145 8.08 4.21 -6.94
C LEU A 145 6.89 4.80 -7.70
N SER A 146 6.77 4.49 -8.99
CA SER A 146 5.67 4.98 -9.83
C SER A 146 4.30 4.67 -9.22
N PHE A 147 4.12 3.46 -8.65
CA PHE A 147 2.88 3.08 -7.97
C PHE A 147 2.74 3.72 -6.58
N LEU A 148 3.83 3.87 -5.83
CA LEU A 148 3.79 4.61 -4.56
C LEU A 148 3.40 6.09 -4.76
N ILE A 149 3.79 6.71 -5.88
CA ILE A 149 3.36 8.08 -6.25
C ILE A 149 1.84 8.16 -6.48
N TRP A 150 1.20 7.10 -6.99
CA TRP A 150 -0.27 7.08 -7.10
C TRP A 150 -0.92 7.09 -5.72
N ILE A 151 -0.36 6.36 -4.76
CA ILE A 151 -0.83 6.34 -3.38
C ILE A 151 -0.68 7.74 -2.76
N ASP A 152 0.45 8.42 -2.97
CA ASP A 152 0.64 9.82 -2.53
C ASP A 152 -0.43 10.75 -3.10
N LYS A 153 -0.72 10.63 -4.41
CA LYS A 153 -1.76 11.45 -5.06
C LYS A 153 -3.13 11.22 -4.44
N ILE A 154 -3.50 9.98 -4.13
CA ILE A 154 -4.78 9.65 -3.49
C ILE A 154 -4.81 10.17 -2.04
N ALA A 155 -3.71 9.99 -1.31
CA ALA A 155 -3.56 10.43 0.06
C ALA A 155 -3.70 11.96 0.23
N LYS A 156 -3.58 12.77 -0.83
CA LYS A 156 -3.84 14.22 -0.78
C LYS A 156 -5.26 14.60 -0.39
N VAL A 157 -6.21 13.67 -0.51
CA VAL A 157 -7.58 13.89 -0.04
C VAL A 157 -7.63 13.91 1.49
N LEU A 158 -6.69 13.23 2.16
CA LEU A 158 -6.60 13.14 3.62
C LEU A 158 -6.08 14.45 4.25
N GLY A 159 -6.46 14.67 5.51
CA GLY A 159 -5.86 15.67 6.36
C GLY A 159 -4.41 15.33 6.74
N SER A 160 -3.62 16.33 7.08
CA SER A 160 -2.17 16.17 7.34
C SER A 160 -1.81 15.18 8.44
N LYS A 161 -2.73 14.95 9.39
CA LYS A 161 -2.57 14.04 10.53
C LYS A 161 -3.28 12.69 10.35
N ASP A 162 -4.03 12.53 9.26
CA ASP A 162 -4.74 11.28 9.02
C ASP A 162 -3.75 10.16 8.73
N ALA A 163 -4.13 8.95 9.11
CA ALA A 163 -3.27 7.77 9.03
C ALA A 163 -3.29 7.15 7.63
N ILE A 164 -2.10 6.79 7.14
CA ILE A 164 -1.88 5.85 6.05
C ILE A 164 -1.28 4.61 6.68
N GLN A 165 -2.09 3.55 6.79
CA GLN A 165 -1.65 2.27 7.34
C GLN A 165 -1.04 1.41 6.23
N MET A 166 0.08 0.76 6.54
CA MET A 166 0.81 -0.13 5.67
C MET A 166 0.97 -1.49 6.36
N SER A 167 0.68 -2.57 5.64
CA SER A 167 0.88 -3.94 6.12
C SER A 167 1.82 -4.68 5.17
N ILE A 168 2.88 -5.28 5.72
CA ILE A 168 3.97 -5.92 4.96
C ILE A 168 4.09 -7.39 5.33
N ARG A 169 4.34 -8.19 4.29
CA ARG A 169 4.70 -9.60 4.33
C ARG A 169 5.62 -9.84 3.12
N ASN A 170 6.74 -10.55 3.31
CA ASN A 170 7.85 -10.56 2.35
C ASN A 170 7.47 -11.09 0.96
N ASP A 171 6.58 -12.09 0.92
CA ASP A 171 6.14 -12.86 -0.25
C ASP A 171 4.77 -12.40 -0.78
N HIS A 172 4.22 -11.28 -0.28
CA HIS A 172 2.87 -10.83 -0.63
C HIS A 172 2.83 -9.35 -1.02
N PRO A 173 1.80 -8.92 -1.77
CA PRO A 173 1.57 -7.50 -2.02
C PRO A 173 1.50 -6.71 -0.72
N ILE A 174 2.21 -5.59 -0.64
CA ILE A 174 2.03 -4.63 0.45
C ILE A 174 0.60 -4.07 0.37
N ARG A 175 -0.02 -3.90 1.53
CA ARG A 175 -1.37 -3.35 1.63
C ARG A 175 -1.34 -1.98 2.25
N PHE A 176 -2.03 -1.04 1.60
CA PHE A 176 -2.28 0.29 2.12
C PHE A 176 -3.76 0.42 2.48
N ILE A 177 -4.03 1.00 3.66
CA ILE A 177 -5.37 1.33 4.12
C ILE A 177 -5.41 2.81 4.44
N MET A 178 -6.39 3.50 3.86
CA MET A 178 -6.67 4.91 4.13
C MET A 178 -8.15 5.06 4.45
N GLN A 179 -8.46 5.69 5.59
CA GLN A 179 -9.83 6.09 5.93
C GLN A 179 -10.02 7.53 5.47
N PHE A 180 -11.18 7.87 4.91
CA PHE A 180 -11.50 9.23 4.45
C PHE A 180 -12.61 9.86 5.30
N PRO A 181 -12.31 10.39 6.51
CA PRO A 181 -13.31 10.96 7.42
C PRO A 181 -14.21 12.02 6.76
N GLN A 182 -13.65 12.84 5.88
CA GLN A 182 -14.31 13.89 5.11
C GLN A 182 -15.31 13.35 4.08
N LEU A 183 -15.25 12.05 3.75
CA LEU A 183 -16.17 11.34 2.87
C LEU A 183 -17.07 10.36 3.65
N GLY A 184 -17.20 10.53 4.97
CA GLY A 184 -17.99 9.66 5.84
C GLY A 184 -17.28 8.32 6.11
N ASN A 185 -18.05 7.22 6.14
CA ASN A 185 -17.55 5.87 6.39
C ASN A 185 -16.94 5.25 5.12
N SER A 186 -15.96 5.94 4.53
CA SER A 186 -15.31 5.54 3.29
C SER A 186 -13.84 5.17 3.54
N SER A 187 -13.38 4.09 2.92
CA SER A 187 -11.98 3.67 2.97
C SER A 187 -11.47 3.22 1.61
N LEU A 188 -10.17 3.38 1.37
CA LEU A 188 -9.48 2.76 0.26
C LEU A 188 -8.56 1.65 0.76
N LEU A 189 -8.64 0.52 0.07
CA LEU A 189 -7.75 -0.61 0.19
C LEU A 189 -6.93 -0.70 -1.10
N TYR A 190 -5.61 -0.60 -1.00
CA TYR A 190 -4.72 -0.66 -2.16
C TYR A 190 -3.66 -1.75 -1.95
N TYR A 191 -3.53 -2.66 -2.91
CA TYR A 191 -2.53 -3.72 -2.90
C TYR A 191 -1.49 -3.42 -3.97
N LEU A 192 -0.21 -3.53 -3.60
CA LEU A 192 0.91 -3.31 -4.52
C LEU A 192 1.84 -4.52 -4.49
N ALA A 193 1.95 -5.20 -5.63
CA ALA A 193 2.85 -6.33 -5.78
C ALA A 193 4.31 -5.92 -5.50
N PRO A 194 5.11 -6.81 -4.89
CA PRO A 194 6.53 -6.59 -4.76
C PRO A 194 7.22 -6.62 -6.14
N ARG A 195 8.35 -5.94 -6.24
CA ARG A 195 9.37 -6.19 -7.27
C ARG A 195 10.28 -7.27 -6.69
N VAL A 196 10.39 -8.39 -7.37
CA VAL A 196 11.30 -9.47 -7.01
C VAL A 196 12.71 -9.06 -7.46
N SER A 197 13.72 -9.26 -6.61
CA SER A 197 15.14 -9.07 -7.00
C SER A 197 15.52 -10.17 -8.00
N GLU A 198 16.43 -9.90 -8.95
CA GLU A 198 17.00 -10.96 -9.81
C GLU A 198 17.61 -12.12 -8.98
N GLU A 199 18.18 -11.82 -7.81
CA GLU A 199 18.73 -12.82 -6.87
C GLU A 199 17.66 -13.74 -6.24
N ASP A 200 16.40 -13.33 -6.19
CA ASP A 200 15.30 -14.18 -5.68
C ASP A 200 14.71 -15.08 -6.78
N TYR A 201 14.82 -14.69 -8.06
CA TYR A 201 14.39 -15.53 -9.19
C TYR A 201 15.24 -16.81 -9.32
N ASP A 202 16.55 -16.70 -9.11
CA ASP A 202 17.47 -17.85 -9.19
C ASP A 202 17.23 -18.90 -8.09
N ASN A 203 16.49 -18.56 -7.03
CA ASN A 203 16.15 -19.48 -5.93
C ASN A 203 14.73 -20.07 -6.04
N GLU A 204 13.87 -19.54 -6.93
CA GLU A 204 12.46 -19.97 -7.08
C GLU A 204 12.23 -20.88 -8.30
N GLU A 205 13.21 -21.05 -9.20
CA GLU A 205 13.05 -21.91 -10.40
C GLU A 205 12.91 -23.42 -10.11
N ASP A 206 13.11 -23.89 -8.86
CA ASP A 206 13.03 -25.32 -8.51
C ASP A 206 11.72 -25.76 -7.83
N ASP A 207 10.88 -24.86 -7.31
CA ASP A 207 9.76 -25.24 -6.42
C ASP A 207 8.35 -25.21 -7.05
N ASP A 208 8.14 -24.57 -8.21
CA ASP A 208 6.79 -24.35 -8.78
C ASP A 208 6.43 -25.22 -10.00
N LEU A 209 7.28 -26.17 -10.41
CA LEU A 209 7.00 -27.06 -11.56
C LEU A 209 6.36 -28.42 -11.20
N ASN A 210 6.05 -28.67 -9.92
CA ASN A 210 5.54 -29.98 -9.49
C ASN A 210 4.09 -30.02 -9.00
N ASP A 211 3.28 -28.95 -9.15
CA ASP A 211 1.89 -28.97 -8.70
C ASP A 211 0.88 -28.42 -9.74
N PHE A 212 0.93 -28.97 -10.96
CA PHE A 212 -0.16 -28.93 -11.94
C PHE A 212 -0.56 -30.33 -12.41
#